data_AF-A0A955U3G7-F1
#
_entry.id   AF-A0A955U3G7-F1
#
_cell.length_a   1.000
_cell.length_b   1.000
_cell.length_c   1.000
_cell.angle_alpha   90.00
_cell.angle_beta   90.00
_cell.angle_gamma   90.00
#
_symmetry.space_group_name_H-M   'P 1'
#
loop_
_entity.id
_entity.type
_entity.pdbx_description
1 polymer ?
#
loop_
_entity_poly.entity_id
_entity_poly.type
_entity_poly.pdbx_seq_one_letter_code
_entity_poly.pdbx_strand_id
1 'polypeptide(L)'
;MWWWLAAGAWANSVCTPEGACFSSINQAMTGTTGALSLILTAGDYVELSEVLVPPDRELQIEGSGVVVLSSATGNVFRVLGGLTLRNLTVAAPGDAVIRALGGEVEVRECVLLTLGLVGDGGILYQQGGSLTVADSTFLDGLSFGDGGQIFARDATLLLQRSTFTGGFSRSGGAVALEATAEMQAAISDCRFERGTAVSDGGAVSIVGPVQLTVTDSRFDENRASRGGAIAVGGGDGAALVVRSSSFEGDEGTQSGGAIHVSSGSATVSTSTFLSNRSPSGGAIAASGDTLLNLNLLCRNDADEGGALWFGPGVHTASNNRILNNSASALGGAIHVSGGAVDLWFNDLLSNRATQAAVMSLVSGGPSPSSAVMRYDLVGWNTDASAFDGTGIDEERNLFYGNAGLLVGLHPSDLRVDPMLTSYDSGADCDAIVTNYSYYGPMRDPFGTLDPLPTERDRDGSLADIGSFGGPGASVRAWQDNDGDGVPAVLDCDDDNAGIRPNISHENEIWYDGIDQDCDGRDTDEDGDGVELPLDCDDQDPTRFPGAVELVGMGDMDCDGFADADHDGYSPPEDCADDDPRIHPGAAEDADPLLDRDCDGIGDPIGPLVRRGCADGRAGVALLGLVVIARRRRKVHRRK
;
A
#
# COMPACT_ATOMS: atom_id res chain seq x y z
N MET A 1 -27.14 -8.36 5.66
CA MET A 1 -28.29 -9.28 5.61
C MET A 1 -28.14 -10.15 4.34
N TRP A 2 -27.27 -11.16 4.38
CA TRP A 2 -27.03 -12.08 3.26
C TRP A 2 -27.52 -13.47 3.66
N TRP A 3 -28.38 -14.03 2.82
CA TRP A 3 -29.01 -15.33 3.04
C TRP A 3 -27.99 -16.44 2.79
N TRP A 4 -27.91 -17.38 3.73
CA TRP A 4 -27.14 -18.62 3.61
C TRP A 4 -27.49 -19.34 2.31
N LEU A 5 -26.48 -19.59 1.48
CA LEU A 5 -26.59 -20.52 0.36
C LEU A 5 -26.98 -21.89 0.92
N ALA A 6 -28.18 -22.33 0.54
CA ALA A 6 -28.62 -23.68 0.77
C ALA A 6 -27.58 -24.64 0.18
N ALA A 7 -27.21 -25.67 0.94
CA ALA A 7 -26.35 -26.77 0.51
C ALA A 7 -26.96 -27.46 -0.73
N GLY A 8 -26.63 -26.94 -1.91
CA GLY A 8 -26.89 -27.53 -3.21
C GLY A 8 -25.56 -27.95 -3.81
N ALA A 9 -25.46 -29.21 -4.23
CA ALA A 9 -24.31 -29.70 -4.97
C ALA A 9 -24.06 -28.85 -6.23
N TRP A 10 -22.77 -28.62 -6.54
CA TRP A 10 -22.20 -28.08 -7.78
C TRP A 10 -23.20 -28.03 -8.96
N ALA A 11 -23.66 -26.83 -9.31
CA ALA A 11 -24.35 -26.60 -10.58
C ALA A 11 -23.35 -26.33 -11.73
N ASN A 12 -22.14 -25.85 -11.41
CA ASN A 12 -21.14 -25.40 -12.36
C ASN A 12 -19.90 -26.30 -12.34
N SER A 13 -19.21 -26.38 -13.48
CA SER A 13 -17.96 -27.15 -13.62
C SER A 13 -16.75 -26.29 -13.22
N VAL A 14 -15.68 -26.91 -12.72
CA VAL A 14 -14.34 -26.28 -12.62
C VAL A 14 -13.54 -26.75 -13.81
N CYS A 15 -12.91 -25.87 -14.59
CA CYS A 15 -12.16 -26.31 -15.76
C CYS A 15 -10.74 -25.77 -15.77
N THR A 16 -9.81 -26.52 -16.35
CA THR A 16 -8.49 -25.97 -16.73
C THR A 16 -8.64 -25.11 -17.99
N PRO A 17 -7.68 -24.21 -18.27
CA PRO A 17 -7.66 -23.44 -19.52
C PRO A 17 -7.67 -24.32 -20.78
N GLU A 18 -7.08 -25.52 -20.72
CA GLU A 18 -7.05 -26.49 -21.82
C GLU A 18 -8.35 -27.31 -21.97
N GLY A 19 -9.37 -27.02 -21.15
CA GLY A 19 -10.71 -27.58 -21.26
C GLY A 19 -10.97 -28.86 -20.45
N ALA A 20 -10.07 -29.26 -19.56
CA ALA A 20 -10.31 -30.39 -18.66
C ALA A 20 -11.21 -29.96 -17.50
N CYS A 21 -12.43 -30.49 -17.42
CA CYS A 21 -13.41 -30.10 -16.41
C CYS A 21 -13.63 -31.15 -15.31
N PHE A 22 -13.84 -30.66 -14.08
CA PHE A 22 -14.01 -31.41 -12.85
C PHE A 22 -15.30 -30.95 -12.14
N SER A 23 -15.85 -31.84 -11.31
CA SER A 23 -16.98 -31.54 -10.44
C SER A 23 -16.58 -30.90 -9.12
N SER A 24 -15.28 -30.76 -8.83
CA SER A 24 -14.77 -29.94 -7.73
C SER A 24 -13.28 -29.60 -7.85
N ILE A 25 -12.81 -28.59 -7.10
CA ILE A 25 -11.38 -28.27 -6.99
C ILE A 25 -10.65 -29.44 -6.32
N ASN A 26 -11.25 -30.05 -5.29
CA ASN A 26 -10.71 -31.26 -4.66
C ASN A 26 -10.54 -32.43 -5.66
N GLN A 27 -11.48 -32.59 -6.59
CA GLN A 27 -11.36 -33.59 -7.65
C GLN A 27 -10.23 -33.23 -8.63
N ALA A 28 -10.10 -31.96 -9.00
CA ALA A 28 -9.02 -31.48 -9.88
C ALA A 28 -7.63 -31.71 -9.24
N MET A 29 -7.48 -31.40 -7.95
CA MET A 29 -6.24 -31.58 -7.19
C MET A 29 -5.82 -33.05 -7.08
N THR A 30 -6.78 -33.97 -6.93
CA THR A 30 -6.49 -35.42 -6.87
C THR A 30 -6.33 -36.07 -8.23
N GLY A 31 -6.91 -35.48 -9.29
CA GLY A 31 -6.92 -36.02 -10.65
C GLY A 31 -5.73 -35.60 -11.53
N THR A 32 -4.97 -34.58 -11.13
CA THR A 32 -3.83 -34.04 -11.90
C THR A 32 -2.50 -34.25 -11.17
N THR A 33 -1.38 -33.80 -11.75
CA THR A 33 -0.04 -33.75 -11.12
C THR A 33 0.66 -32.46 -11.56
N GLY A 34 1.51 -31.86 -10.71
CA GLY A 34 2.20 -30.60 -11.02
C GLY A 34 1.36 -29.35 -10.78
N ALA A 35 1.80 -28.20 -11.28
CA ALA A 35 1.04 -26.95 -11.19
C ALA A 35 -0.35 -27.11 -11.82
N LEU A 36 -1.37 -26.52 -11.18
CA LEU A 36 -2.76 -26.61 -11.60
C LEU A 36 -3.37 -25.22 -11.66
N SER A 37 -3.81 -24.82 -12.86
CA SER A 37 -4.59 -23.60 -13.08
C SER A 37 -6.05 -23.95 -13.38
N LEU A 38 -6.98 -23.24 -12.74
CA LEU A 38 -8.41 -23.47 -12.82
C LEU A 38 -9.14 -22.15 -13.10
N ILE A 39 -10.13 -22.21 -14.00
CA ILE A 39 -11.05 -21.12 -14.31
C ILE A 39 -12.43 -21.47 -13.76
N LEU A 40 -12.99 -20.59 -12.95
CA LEU A 40 -14.33 -20.69 -12.40
C LEU A 40 -15.22 -19.66 -13.10
N THR A 41 -16.24 -20.14 -13.81
CA THR A 41 -17.27 -19.26 -14.38
C THR A 41 -18.20 -18.76 -13.30
N ALA A 42 -18.86 -17.62 -13.52
CA ALA A 42 -19.82 -17.04 -12.58
C ALA A 42 -20.79 -18.07 -11.93
N GLY A 43 -20.88 -18.01 -10.60
CA GLY A 43 -21.76 -18.83 -9.78
C GLY A 43 -21.18 -19.22 -8.42
N ASP A 44 -21.94 -20.01 -7.68
CA ASP A 44 -21.62 -20.44 -6.33
C ASP A 44 -20.96 -21.82 -6.32
N TYR A 45 -19.82 -21.90 -5.65
CA TYR A 45 -18.98 -23.08 -5.52
C TYR A 45 -18.86 -23.46 -4.04
N VAL A 46 -19.27 -24.68 -3.69
CA VAL A 46 -19.22 -25.19 -2.32
C VAL A 46 -18.39 -26.47 -2.29
N GLU A 47 -17.20 -26.39 -1.70
CA GLU A 47 -16.37 -27.54 -1.43
C GLU A 47 -16.91 -28.33 -0.23
N LEU A 48 -17.01 -29.66 -0.36
CA LEU A 48 -17.51 -30.51 0.72
C LEU A 48 -16.48 -30.74 1.82
N SER A 49 -15.22 -30.38 1.56
CA SER A 49 -14.09 -30.48 2.47
C SER A 49 -13.01 -29.47 2.10
N GLU A 50 -12.16 -29.11 3.05
CA GLU A 50 -10.97 -28.26 2.85
C GLU A 50 -10.13 -28.72 1.63
N VAL A 51 -9.75 -27.76 0.78
CA VAL A 51 -8.86 -27.98 -0.37
C VAL A 51 -7.42 -27.98 0.11
N LEU A 52 -6.76 -29.14 0.01
CA LEU A 52 -5.35 -29.29 0.39
C LEU A 52 -4.43 -29.01 -0.80
N VAL A 53 -3.56 -28.01 -0.65
CA VAL A 53 -2.42 -27.75 -1.56
C VAL A 53 -1.15 -28.31 -0.92
N PRO A 54 -0.64 -29.48 -1.36
CA PRO A 54 0.55 -30.09 -0.76
C PRO A 54 1.85 -29.32 -1.11
N PRO A 55 2.98 -29.59 -0.41
CA PRO A 55 4.21 -28.79 -0.52
C PRO A 55 4.83 -28.70 -1.92
N ASP A 56 4.57 -29.68 -2.78
CA ASP A 56 5.10 -29.82 -4.13
C ASP A 56 4.10 -29.39 -5.22
N ARG A 57 3.04 -28.67 -4.83
CA ARG A 57 1.98 -28.20 -5.71
C ARG A 57 1.82 -26.70 -5.67
N GLU A 58 1.45 -26.16 -6.83
CA GLU A 58 0.93 -24.82 -7.00
C GLU A 58 -0.50 -24.92 -7.54
N LEU A 59 -1.40 -24.16 -6.94
CA LEU A 59 -2.79 -24.06 -7.33
C LEU A 59 -3.12 -22.61 -7.66
N GLN A 60 -3.53 -22.36 -8.89
CA GLN A 60 -3.98 -21.05 -9.36
C GLN A 60 -5.46 -21.13 -9.69
N ILE A 61 -6.24 -20.19 -9.16
CA ILE A 61 -7.69 -20.13 -9.38
C ILE A 61 -8.06 -18.72 -9.82
N GLU A 62 -8.71 -18.66 -10.98
CA GLU A 62 -9.18 -17.42 -11.57
C GLU A 62 -10.70 -17.46 -11.78
N GLY A 63 -11.38 -16.42 -11.31
CA GLY A 63 -12.80 -16.24 -11.54
C GLY A 63 -13.09 -15.47 -12.82
N SER A 64 -14.16 -15.86 -13.50
CA SER A 64 -14.74 -15.16 -14.64
C SER A 64 -16.15 -14.69 -14.28
N GLY A 65 -16.26 -13.44 -13.82
CA GLY A 65 -17.49 -12.84 -13.31
C GLY A 65 -17.69 -13.06 -11.81
N VAL A 66 -18.92 -12.98 -11.31
CA VAL A 66 -19.19 -13.12 -9.87
C VAL A 66 -19.08 -14.60 -9.46
N VAL A 67 -17.97 -14.95 -8.83
CA VAL A 67 -17.69 -16.29 -8.31
C VAL A 67 -17.66 -16.24 -6.79
N VAL A 68 -18.49 -17.07 -6.14
CA VAL A 68 -18.47 -17.24 -4.68
C VAL A 68 -17.96 -18.63 -4.37
N LEU A 69 -16.75 -18.72 -3.82
CA LEU A 69 -16.15 -19.96 -3.35
C LEU A 69 -16.31 -20.10 -1.84
N SER A 70 -16.82 -21.23 -1.39
CA SER A 70 -16.99 -21.52 0.03
C SER A 70 -16.72 -22.98 0.37
N SER A 71 -16.61 -23.27 1.66
CA SER A 71 -16.51 -24.62 2.19
C SER A 71 -17.75 -24.96 3.01
N ALA A 72 -18.22 -26.20 2.88
CA ALA A 72 -19.26 -26.76 3.73
C ALA A 72 -18.76 -27.03 5.16
N THR A 73 -17.44 -27.14 5.35
CA THR A 73 -16.82 -27.47 6.64
C THR A 73 -15.52 -26.70 6.85
N GLY A 74 -15.47 -25.89 7.91
CA GLY A 74 -14.24 -25.21 8.34
C GLY A 74 -13.59 -24.34 7.26
N ASN A 75 -12.26 -24.48 7.10
CA ASN A 75 -11.49 -23.68 6.14
C ASN A 75 -11.84 -24.03 4.69
N VAL A 76 -11.62 -23.08 3.77
CA VAL A 76 -11.67 -23.36 2.33
C VAL A 76 -10.36 -24.00 1.88
N PHE A 77 -9.23 -23.40 2.24
CA PHE A 77 -7.91 -23.86 1.80
C PHE A 77 -7.00 -24.21 2.97
N ARG A 78 -6.26 -25.31 2.82
CA ARG A 78 -5.05 -25.60 3.59
C ARG A 78 -3.85 -25.68 2.67
N VAL A 79 -2.92 -24.76 2.89
CA VAL A 79 -1.80 -24.53 1.97
C VAL A 79 -0.48 -24.93 2.60
N LEU A 80 0.25 -25.79 1.90
CA LEU A 80 1.63 -26.18 2.20
C LEU A 80 2.57 -25.86 1.03
N GLY A 81 2.03 -25.81 -0.19
CA GLY A 81 2.71 -25.38 -1.43
C GLY A 81 2.28 -23.96 -1.84
N GLY A 82 2.09 -23.68 -3.13
CA GLY A 82 1.68 -22.35 -3.63
C GLY A 82 0.18 -22.21 -3.89
N LEU A 83 -0.42 -21.08 -3.53
CA LEU A 83 -1.81 -20.74 -3.83
C LEU A 83 -1.91 -19.33 -4.41
N THR A 84 -2.49 -19.20 -5.60
CA THR A 84 -2.84 -17.91 -6.20
C THR A 84 -4.35 -17.84 -6.44
N LEU A 85 -4.98 -16.78 -5.95
CA LEU A 85 -6.40 -16.49 -6.13
C LEU A 85 -6.57 -15.16 -6.86
N ARG A 86 -7.40 -15.15 -7.91
CA ARG A 86 -7.68 -13.95 -8.73
C ARG A 86 -9.16 -13.81 -9.06
N ASN A 87 -9.74 -12.63 -8.86
CA ASN A 87 -11.12 -12.29 -9.23
C ASN A 87 -12.19 -13.21 -8.60
N LEU A 88 -12.15 -13.35 -7.27
CA LEU A 88 -13.02 -14.27 -6.53
C LEU A 88 -13.63 -13.59 -5.31
N THR A 89 -14.87 -13.93 -4.99
CA THR A 89 -15.37 -13.82 -3.61
C THR A 89 -15.14 -15.14 -2.90
N VAL A 90 -14.43 -15.14 -1.77
CA VAL A 90 -14.14 -16.35 -1.00
C VAL A 90 -14.66 -16.21 0.42
N ALA A 91 -15.54 -17.13 0.83
CA ALA A 91 -16.24 -17.05 2.11
C ALA A 91 -16.20 -18.38 2.89
N ALA A 92 -15.98 -18.32 4.20
CA ALA A 92 -16.03 -19.49 5.08
C ALA A 92 -17.10 -19.31 6.18
N PRO A 93 -17.93 -20.34 6.47
CA PRO A 93 -19.02 -20.24 7.44
C PRO A 93 -18.58 -20.46 8.91
N GLY A 94 -17.30 -20.69 9.22
CA GLY A 94 -16.91 -21.07 10.59
C GLY A 94 -15.43 -21.09 10.97
N ASP A 95 -14.49 -21.18 10.02
CA ASP A 95 -13.04 -21.09 10.28
C ASP A 95 -12.38 -20.09 9.31
N ALA A 96 -11.04 -20.01 9.34
CA ALA A 96 -10.26 -19.19 8.42
C ALA A 96 -10.53 -19.59 6.98
N VAL A 97 -10.66 -18.62 6.06
CA VAL A 97 -10.81 -18.91 4.63
C VAL A 97 -9.57 -19.66 4.12
N ILE A 98 -8.39 -19.19 4.49
CA ILE A 98 -7.10 -19.76 4.07
C ILE A 98 -6.24 -20.03 5.30
N ARG A 99 -5.74 -21.26 5.42
CA ARG A 99 -4.76 -21.63 6.43
C ARG A 99 -3.48 -22.18 5.78
N ALA A 100 -2.46 -21.35 5.73
CA ALA A 100 -1.16 -21.65 5.16
C ALA A 100 -0.10 -21.94 6.24
N LEU A 101 0.58 -23.08 6.11
CA LEU A 101 1.63 -23.54 7.02
C LEU A 101 2.95 -23.69 6.24
N GLY A 102 3.32 -22.61 5.56
CA GLY A 102 4.41 -22.51 4.59
C GLY A 102 3.88 -22.03 3.25
N GLY A 103 4.72 -22.14 2.21
CA GLY A 103 4.29 -21.85 0.84
C GLY A 103 4.11 -20.37 0.52
N GLU A 104 3.78 -20.08 -0.73
CA GLU A 104 3.52 -18.73 -1.22
C GLU A 104 2.02 -18.57 -1.46
N VAL A 105 1.42 -17.57 -0.81
CA VAL A 105 -0.01 -17.24 -0.99
C VAL A 105 -0.12 -15.88 -1.64
N GLU A 106 -0.80 -15.83 -2.78
CA GLU A 106 -1.11 -14.60 -3.52
C GLU A 106 -2.62 -14.46 -3.64
N VAL A 107 -3.14 -13.31 -3.22
CA VAL A 107 -4.55 -12.96 -3.30
C VAL A 107 -4.65 -11.64 -4.04
N ARG A 108 -5.36 -11.64 -5.18
CA ARG A 108 -5.50 -10.48 -6.05
C ARG A 108 -6.94 -10.30 -6.50
N GLU A 109 -7.43 -9.06 -6.51
CA GLU A 109 -8.78 -8.76 -7.01
C GLU A 109 -9.86 -9.62 -6.32
N CYS A 110 -9.65 -9.95 -5.05
CA CYS A 110 -10.53 -10.83 -4.31
C CYS A 110 -11.30 -10.09 -3.23
N VAL A 111 -12.50 -10.60 -2.92
CA VAL A 111 -13.25 -10.25 -1.71
C VAL A 111 -13.22 -11.44 -0.78
N LEU A 112 -12.64 -11.28 0.40
CA LEU A 112 -12.57 -12.33 1.42
C LEU A 112 -13.38 -11.93 2.64
N LEU A 113 -14.18 -12.87 3.14
CA LEU A 113 -15.00 -12.65 4.32
C LEU A 113 -15.22 -13.94 5.10
N THR A 114 -15.41 -13.79 6.41
CA THR A 114 -15.87 -14.87 7.28
C THR A 114 -17.05 -14.39 8.10
N LEU A 115 -17.92 -15.32 8.50
CA LEU A 115 -18.99 -15.06 9.47
C LEU A 115 -18.77 -15.85 10.78
N GLY A 116 -17.65 -16.57 10.87
CA GLY A 116 -17.28 -17.42 11.99
C GLY A 116 -16.36 -16.72 12.99
N LEU A 117 -16.44 -17.14 14.24
CA LEU A 117 -15.47 -16.78 15.28
C LEU A 117 -14.37 -17.85 15.30
N VAL A 118 -13.14 -17.46 14.96
CA VAL A 118 -12.01 -18.40 14.77
C VAL A 118 -10.96 -18.23 15.87
N GLY A 119 -9.97 -19.14 15.93
CA GLY A 119 -8.65 -18.85 16.54
C GLY A 119 -7.89 -17.77 15.76
N ASP A 120 -6.56 -17.75 15.83
CA ASP A 120 -5.74 -16.74 15.13
C ASP A 120 -6.01 -16.70 13.62
N GLY A 121 -6.03 -15.51 13.01
CA GLY A 121 -6.19 -15.30 11.56
C GLY A 121 -7.62 -15.60 11.07
N GLY A 122 -8.58 -14.73 11.42
CA GLY A 122 -10.00 -15.01 11.18
C GLY A 122 -10.37 -15.23 9.70
N ILE A 123 -9.64 -14.64 8.75
CA ILE A 123 -9.79 -14.89 7.31
C ILE A 123 -8.58 -15.64 6.76
N LEU A 124 -7.37 -15.21 7.10
CA LEU A 124 -6.13 -15.76 6.55
C LEU A 124 -5.12 -15.96 7.67
N TYR A 125 -4.64 -17.19 7.79
CA TYR A 125 -3.54 -17.56 8.68
C TYR A 125 -2.32 -17.96 7.85
N GLN A 126 -1.20 -17.25 7.98
CA GLN A 126 0.08 -17.54 7.34
C GLN A 126 1.14 -17.84 8.40
N GLN A 127 1.78 -19.01 8.33
CA GLN A 127 2.95 -19.33 9.14
C GLN A 127 4.11 -19.79 8.25
N GLY A 128 5.22 -19.05 8.20
CA GLY A 128 6.31 -19.28 7.25
C GLY A 128 5.95 -18.81 5.83
N GLY A 129 6.90 -18.88 4.89
CA GLY A 129 6.64 -18.57 3.48
C GLY A 129 6.38 -17.08 3.20
N SER A 130 5.53 -16.79 2.23
CA SER A 130 5.16 -15.41 1.83
C SER A 130 3.65 -15.26 1.64
N LEU A 131 3.16 -14.06 1.96
CA LEU A 131 1.79 -13.63 1.69
C LEU A 131 1.81 -12.31 0.93
N THR A 132 1.22 -12.31 -0.26
CA THR A 132 0.97 -11.11 -1.06
C THR A 132 -0.53 -10.92 -1.21
N VAL A 133 -1.02 -9.73 -0.85
CA VAL A 133 -2.41 -9.31 -1.09
C VAL A 133 -2.36 -8.02 -1.89
N ALA A 134 -2.99 -8.01 -3.06
CA ALA A 134 -3.12 -6.79 -3.85
C ALA A 134 -4.56 -6.60 -4.35
N ASP A 135 -5.00 -5.35 -4.49
CA ASP A 135 -6.26 -5.02 -5.17
C ASP A 135 -7.48 -5.75 -4.57
N SER A 136 -7.46 -6.00 -3.25
CA SER A 136 -8.39 -6.93 -2.60
C SER A 136 -9.12 -6.31 -1.41
N THR A 137 -10.25 -6.89 -1.02
CA THR A 137 -11.08 -6.43 0.09
C THR A 137 -11.29 -7.54 1.12
N PHE A 138 -11.03 -7.23 2.39
CA PHE A 138 -11.24 -8.11 3.55
C PHE A 138 -12.33 -7.53 4.45
N LEU A 139 -13.37 -8.33 4.75
CA LEU A 139 -14.57 -7.87 5.48
C LEU A 139 -14.84 -8.72 6.73
N ASP A 140 -15.15 -8.04 7.84
CA ASP A 140 -15.77 -8.61 9.05
C ASP A 140 -15.03 -9.83 9.65
N GLY A 141 -13.69 -9.83 9.61
CA GLY A 141 -12.89 -10.92 10.17
C GLY A 141 -12.90 -10.93 11.69
N LEU A 142 -13.43 -11.99 12.32
CA LEU A 142 -13.55 -12.09 13.77
C LEU A 142 -12.68 -13.23 14.33
N SER A 143 -11.78 -12.90 15.26
CA SER A 143 -10.90 -13.86 15.95
C SER A 143 -10.99 -13.71 17.48
N PHE A 144 -10.90 -14.82 18.21
CA PHE A 144 -10.62 -14.80 19.67
C PHE A 144 -9.11 -14.74 19.99
N GLY A 145 -8.29 -15.02 18.99
CA GLY A 145 -6.84 -14.93 19.02
C GLY A 145 -6.36 -13.62 18.40
N ASP A 146 -5.21 -13.67 17.75
CA ASP A 146 -4.59 -12.50 17.11
C ASP A 146 -4.87 -12.49 15.59
N GLY A 147 -4.95 -11.30 15.00
CA GLY A 147 -5.22 -11.11 13.58
C GLY A 147 -6.66 -11.39 13.22
N GLY A 148 -7.53 -10.38 13.31
CA GLY A 148 -8.96 -10.58 13.06
C GLY A 148 -9.23 -10.98 11.62
N GLN A 149 -8.49 -10.42 10.66
CA GLN A 149 -8.56 -10.80 9.26
C GLN A 149 -7.32 -11.59 8.86
N ILE A 150 -6.12 -11.06 9.11
CA ILE A 150 -4.85 -11.70 8.75
C ILE A 150 -4.01 -11.92 10.01
N PHE A 151 -3.51 -13.14 10.17
CA PHE A 151 -2.42 -13.45 11.09
C PHE A 151 -1.24 -13.97 10.30
N ALA A 152 -0.08 -13.29 10.38
CA ALA A 152 1.15 -13.69 9.72
C ALA A 152 2.27 -13.89 10.75
N ARG A 153 2.83 -15.10 10.81
CA ARG A 153 3.95 -15.44 11.69
C ARG A 153 5.15 -15.98 10.93
N ASP A 154 6.33 -15.45 11.21
CA ASP A 154 7.61 -15.87 10.63
C ASP A 154 7.57 -15.96 9.07
N ALA A 155 6.85 -15.05 8.42
CA ALA A 155 6.59 -15.02 6.98
C ALA A 155 6.97 -13.66 6.37
N THR A 156 7.13 -13.54 5.06
CA THR A 156 7.17 -12.21 4.41
C THR A 156 5.75 -11.75 4.09
N LEU A 157 5.42 -10.48 4.34
CA LEU A 157 4.10 -9.92 4.06
C LEU A 157 4.19 -8.71 3.12
N LEU A 158 3.34 -8.69 2.10
CA LEU A 158 3.12 -7.54 1.23
C LEU A 158 1.62 -7.30 1.05
N LEU A 159 1.13 -6.14 1.50
CA LEU A 159 -0.25 -5.68 1.31
C LEU A 159 -0.24 -4.43 0.43
N GLN A 160 -0.99 -4.43 -0.68
CA GLN A 160 -1.01 -3.32 -1.64
C GLN A 160 -2.43 -3.02 -2.12
N ARG A 161 -2.80 -1.75 -2.32
CA ARG A 161 -4.07 -1.35 -2.97
C ARG A 161 -5.29 -2.08 -2.43
N SER A 162 -5.35 -2.28 -1.11
CA SER A 162 -6.31 -3.21 -0.49
C SER A 162 -7.03 -2.58 0.68
N THR A 163 -8.27 -3.02 0.91
CA THR A 163 -9.15 -2.50 1.96
C THR A 163 -9.46 -3.58 3.01
N PHE A 164 -9.32 -3.20 4.28
CA PHE A 164 -9.53 -4.03 5.47
C PHE A 164 -10.56 -3.37 6.39
N THR A 165 -11.79 -3.89 6.42
CA THR A 165 -12.88 -3.25 7.18
C THR A 165 -13.47 -4.17 8.24
N GLY A 166 -13.64 -3.62 9.47
CA GLY A 166 -14.46 -4.24 10.52
C GLY A 166 -13.85 -5.47 11.19
N GLY A 167 -12.53 -5.66 11.10
CA GLY A 167 -11.85 -6.78 11.76
C GLY A 167 -11.92 -6.66 13.30
N PHE A 168 -12.10 -7.79 14.00
CA PHE A 168 -12.11 -7.87 15.46
C PHE A 168 -11.18 -8.98 15.97
N SER A 169 -10.31 -8.68 16.92
CA SER A 169 -9.42 -9.67 17.53
C SER A 169 -8.95 -9.31 18.94
N ARG A 170 -8.08 -10.13 19.52
CA ARG A 170 -7.32 -9.78 20.72
C ARG A 170 -6.24 -8.73 20.41
N SER A 171 -5.45 -8.95 19.36
CA SER A 171 -4.39 -8.04 18.90
C SER A 171 -4.38 -8.03 17.37
N GLY A 172 -4.25 -6.84 16.75
CA GLY A 172 -4.32 -6.70 15.31
C GLY A 172 -5.73 -6.95 14.81
N GLY A 173 -6.64 -5.98 14.99
CA GLY A 173 -8.04 -6.16 14.62
C GLY A 173 -8.20 -6.53 13.16
N ALA A 174 -7.39 -5.94 12.27
CA ALA A 174 -7.22 -6.43 10.90
C ALA A 174 -6.05 -7.41 10.80
N VAL A 175 -4.82 -6.98 11.11
CA VAL A 175 -3.59 -7.71 10.83
C VAL A 175 -2.76 -7.88 12.09
N ALA A 176 -2.34 -9.11 12.40
CA ALA A 176 -1.34 -9.39 13.42
C ALA A 176 -0.07 -9.98 12.80
N LEU A 177 1.07 -9.36 13.12
CA LEU A 177 2.40 -9.76 12.67
C LEU A 177 3.20 -10.26 13.86
N GLU A 178 3.74 -11.47 13.73
CA GLU A 178 4.57 -12.06 14.77
C GLU A 178 5.84 -12.67 14.21
N ALA A 179 6.95 -12.50 14.92
CA ALA A 179 8.19 -13.10 14.49
C ALA A 179 9.07 -13.58 15.66
N THR A 180 9.81 -14.65 15.40
CA THR A 180 10.85 -15.19 16.28
C THR A 180 12.27 -14.85 15.80
N ALA A 181 12.39 -14.44 14.54
CA ALA A 181 13.56 -13.88 13.88
C ALA A 181 13.14 -12.70 12.99
N GLU A 182 14.07 -11.95 12.42
CA GLU A 182 13.74 -10.77 11.60
C GLU A 182 12.71 -11.11 10.50
N MET A 183 11.59 -10.38 10.50
CA MET A 183 10.49 -10.55 9.55
C MET A 183 10.25 -9.25 8.79
N GLN A 184 10.21 -9.31 7.47
CA GLN A 184 9.94 -8.16 6.61
C GLN A 184 8.44 -8.08 6.27
N ALA A 185 7.85 -6.91 6.46
CA ALA A 185 6.47 -6.63 6.10
C ALA A 185 6.34 -5.25 5.46
N ALA A 186 5.51 -5.15 4.43
CA ALA A 186 5.20 -3.91 3.74
C ALA A 186 3.70 -3.73 3.52
N ILE A 187 3.23 -2.52 3.74
CA ILE A 187 1.86 -2.06 3.50
C ILE A 187 1.97 -0.79 2.67
N SER A 188 1.38 -0.78 1.48
CA SER A 188 1.42 0.38 0.58
C SER A 188 0.04 0.63 -0.01
N ASP A 189 -0.46 1.87 0.00
CA ASP A 189 -1.75 2.19 -0.59
C ASP A 189 -2.88 1.29 -0.06
N CYS A 190 -2.97 1.15 1.25
CA CYS A 190 -4.00 0.33 1.89
C CYS A 190 -4.89 1.17 2.79
N ARG A 191 -6.12 0.69 2.98
CA ARG A 191 -7.10 1.29 3.88
C ARG A 191 -7.47 0.31 5.00
N PHE A 192 -7.31 0.74 6.25
CA PHE A 192 -7.72 0.00 7.44
C PHE A 192 -8.80 0.77 8.19
N GLU A 193 -10.01 0.22 8.22
CA GLU A 193 -11.18 0.90 8.77
C GLU A 193 -11.84 0.12 9.87
N ARG A 194 -12.12 0.81 10.98
CA ARG A 194 -12.97 0.29 12.06
C ARG A 194 -12.47 -1.06 12.59
N GLY A 195 -11.17 -1.30 12.48
CA GLY A 195 -10.51 -2.46 13.08
C GLY A 195 -10.54 -2.30 14.61
N THR A 196 -10.93 -3.35 15.32
CA THR A 196 -11.04 -3.35 16.77
C THR A 196 -10.22 -4.48 17.38
N ALA A 197 -9.24 -4.14 18.22
CA ALA A 197 -8.52 -5.08 19.04
C ALA A 197 -8.81 -4.87 20.53
N VAL A 198 -8.76 -5.94 21.32
CA VAL A 198 -8.87 -5.81 22.79
C VAL A 198 -7.61 -5.18 23.40
N SER A 199 -6.43 -5.58 22.91
CA SER A 199 -5.14 -5.27 23.53
C SER A 199 -4.31 -4.29 22.69
N ASP A 200 -3.82 -4.72 21.53
CA ASP A 200 -2.78 -4.01 20.80
C ASP A 200 -3.16 -3.88 19.33
N GLY A 201 -3.11 -2.67 18.78
CA GLY A 201 -3.25 -2.41 17.35
C GLY A 201 -4.65 -2.71 16.83
N GLY A 202 -5.54 -1.72 16.81
CA GLY A 202 -6.91 -1.93 16.30
C GLY A 202 -6.91 -2.30 14.83
N ALA A 203 -5.97 -1.78 14.05
CA ALA A 203 -5.68 -2.27 12.70
C ALA A 203 -4.55 -3.30 12.74
N VAL A 204 -3.34 -2.88 13.13
CA VAL A 204 -2.11 -3.68 12.98
C VAL A 204 -1.39 -3.86 14.31
N SER A 205 -1.14 -5.09 14.72
CA SER A 205 -0.27 -5.40 15.86
C SER A 205 1.04 -6.02 15.40
N ILE A 206 2.15 -5.56 15.97
CA ILE A 206 3.48 -6.10 15.74
C ILE A 206 3.99 -6.75 17.02
N VAL A 207 4.50 -7.98 16.94
CA VAL A 207 5.14 -8.70 18.05
C VAL A 207 6.45 -9.35 17.61
N GLY A 208 7.55 -9.00 18.28
CA GLY A 208 8.88 -9.53 17.98
C GLY A 208 9.62 -8.70 16.92
N PRO A 209 10.74 -9.18 16.35
CA PRO A 209 11.62 -8.41 15.47
C PRO A 209 11.07 -8.24 14.05
N VAL A 210 9.86 -7.70 13.91
CA VAL A 210 9.25 -7.35 12.62
C VAL A 210 9.74 -5.97 12.18
N GLN A 211 10.14 -5.87 10.92
CA GLN A 211 10.40 -4.62 10.21
C GLN A 211 9.18 -4.31 9.34
N LEU A 212 8.31 -3.42 9.83
CA LEU A 212 7.12 -3.00 9.09
C LEU A 212 7.35 -1.65 8.43
N THR A 213 7.18 -1.58 7.11
CA THR A 213 7.08 -0.32 6.36
C THR A 213 5.65 -0.08 5.92
N VAL A 214 5.13 1.11 6.20
CA VAL A 214 3.79 1.58 5.80
C VAL A 214 3.94 2.85 4.97
N THR A 215 3.42 2.86 3.75
CA THR A 215 3.44 4.03 2.87
C THR A 215 2.07 4.29 2.27
N ASP A 216 1.75 5.57 2.05
CA ASP A 216 0.59 6.00 1.25
C ASP A 216 -0.73 5.36 1.72
N SER A 217 -0.85 5.08 3.02
CA SER A 217 -1.94 4.27 3.57
C SER A 217 -2.81 5.08 4.53
N ARG A 218 -4.06 4.64 4.70
CA ARG A 218 -5.05 5.28 5.57
C ARG A 218 -5.51 4.34 6.68
N PHE A 219 -5.52 4.86 7.91
CA PHE A 219 -6.08 4.24 9.09
C PHE A 219 -7.22 5.12 9.61
N ASP A 220 -8.43 4.58 9.65
CA ASP A 220 -9.65 5.33 9.99
C ASP A 220 -10.47 4.60 11.06
N GLU A 221 -10.80 5.32 12.14
CA GLU A 221 -11.69 4.87 13.21
C GLU A 221 -11.29 3.52 13.85
N ASN A 222 -9.99 3.20 13.92
CA ASN A 222 -9.53 1.95 14.54
C ASN A 222 -9.42 2.07 16.05
N ARG A 223 -9.61 0.97 16.78
CA ARG A 223 -9.68 0.98 18.25
C ARG A 223 -8.92 -0.16 18.91
N ALA A 224 -8.11 0.17 19.92
CA ALA A 224 -7.47 -0.82 20.80
C ALA A 224 -7.23 -0.31 22.22
N SER A 225 -6.65 -1.13 23.11
CA SER A 225 -6.11 -0.60 24.38
C SER A 225 -4.86 0.23 24.15
N ARG A 226 -3.94 -0.27 23.32
CA ARG A 226 -2.70 0.42 22.95
C ARG A 226 -2.61 0.51 21.43
N GLY A 227 -2.40 1.72 20.92
CA GLY A 227 -2.32 1.99 19.49
C GLY A 227 -3.65 1.71 18.81
N GLY A 228 -4.55 2.71 18.76
CA GLY A 228 -5.86 2.54 18.14
C GLY A 228 -5.76 1.99 16.72
N ALA A 229 -4.78 2.43 15.94
CA ALA A 229 -4.42 1.83 14.66
C ALA A 229 -3.28 0.80 14.80
N ILE A 230 -2.07 1.25 15.15
CA ILE A 230 -0.85 0.43 15.11
C ILE A 230 -0.23 0.32 16.50
N ALA A 231 0.09 -0.90 16.92
CA ALA A 231 0.86 -1.14 18.13
C ALA A 231 2.13 -1.93 17.86
N VAL A 232 3.25 -1.40 18.32
CA VAL A 232 4.57 -2.03 18.28
C VAL A 232 4.88 -2.65 19.64
N GLY A 233 4.78 -3.98 19.69
CA GLY A 233 4.99 -4.83 20.87
C GLY A 233 6.17 -5.80 20.70
N GLY A 234 6.70 -6.31 21.82
CA GLY A 234 7.37 -7.61 21.82
C GLY A 234 8.90 -7.70 21.81
N GLY A 235 9.65 -6.64 22.16
CA GLY A 235 11.09 -6.74 22.48
C GLY A 235 12.05 -5.99 21.56
N ASP A 236 13.36 -6.07 21.86
CA ASP A 236 14.42 -5.40 21.11
C ASP A 236 14.47 -5.94 19.68
N GLY A 237 14.17 -5.08 18.69
CA GLY A 237 14.32 -5.39 17.27
C GLY A 237 13.10 -5.07 16.40
N ALA A 238 11.92 -4.78 16.97
CA ALA A 238 10.80 -4.29 16.19
C ALA A 238 11.10 -2.88 15.63
N ALA A 239 10.83 -2.66 14.35
CA ALA A 239 10.94 -1.34 13.74
C ALA A 239 9.70 -1.04 12.89
N LEU A 240 9.10 0.12 13.14
CA LEU A 240 8.01 0.66 12.35
C LEU A 240 8.53 1.85 11.55
N VAL A 241 8.25 1.86 10.26
CA VAL A 241 8.51 3.00 9.38
C VAL A 241 7.21 3.40 8.70
N VAL A 242 6.76 4.63 8.90
CA VAL A 242 5.53 5.17 8.32
C VAL A 242 5.86 6.41 7.50
N ARG A 243 5.37 6.45 6.25
CA ARG A 243 5.55 7.59 5.34
C ARG A 243 4.26 7.94 4.63
N SER A 244 4.02 9.22 4.37
CA SER A 244 2.93 9.68 3.49
C SER A 244 1.57 9.07 3.83
N SER A 245 1.31 8.79 5.11
CA SER A 245 0.12 8.05 5.55
C SER A 245 -0.77 8.89 6.46
N SER A 246 -2.03 8.53 6.59
CA SER A 246 -3.03 9.23 7.41
C SER A 246 -3.63 8.34 8.50
N PHE A 247 -3.82 8.93 9.67
CA PHE A 247 -4.45 8.32 10.85
C PHE A 247 -5.53 9.25 11.37
N GLU A 248 -6.79 8.84 11.24
CA GLU A 248 -7.95 9.67 11.51
C GLU A 248 -8.91 8.99 12.49
N GLY A 249 -9.23 9.68 13.58
CA GLY A 249 -10.26 9.23 14.51
C GLY A 249 -9.93 7.92 15.24
N ASP A 250 -8.67 7.48 15.25
CA ASP A 250 -8.26 6.26 15.94
C ASP A 250 -8.29 6.45 17.48
N GLU A 251 -8.70 5.40 18.19
CA GLU A 251 -8.90 5.41 19.65
C GLU A 251 -8.04 4.34 20.36
N GLY A 252 -7.06 4.80 21.14
CA GLY A 252 -6.34 4.00 22.13
C GLY A 252 -6.97 4.18 23.51
N THR A 253 -7.52 3.14 24.13
CA THR A 253 -8.20 3.31 25.44
C THR A 253 -7.23 3.43 26.62
N GLN A 254 -5.93 3.22 26.42
CA GLN A 254 -4.88 3.43 27.42
C GLN A 254 -3.77 4.35 26.92
N SER A 255 -3.25 4.12 25.71
CA SER A 255 -2.12 4.92 25.19
C SER A 255 -1.99 4.82 23.68
N GLY A 256 -1.59 5.93 23.05
CA GLY A 256 -1.39 6.05 21.61
C GLY A 256 -2.71 5.97 20.87
N GLY A 257 -3.33 7.11 20.57
CA GLY A 257 -4.62 7.10 19.89
C GLY A 257 -4.53 6.44 18.52
N ALA A 258 -3.51 6.78 17.74
CA ALA A 258 -3.19 6.09 16.50
C ALA A 258 -2.08 5.05 16.71
N ILE A 259 -0.90 5.49 17.15
CA ILE A 259 0.30 4.63 17.24
C ILE A 259 0.77 4.49 18.68
N HIS A 260 1.03 3.25 19.10
CA HIS A 260 1.73 2.97 20.34
C HIS A 260 3.03 2.20 20.11
N VAL A 261 4.13 2.67 20.70
CA VAL A 261 5.43 2.02 20.64
C VAL A 261 5.88 1.64 22.05
N SER A 262 5.71 0.36 22.41
CA SER A 262 6.07 -0.13 23.75
C SER A 262 7.58 -0.31 23.93
N SER A 263 8.23 -0.82 22.89
CA SER A 263 9.64 -1.17 22.77
C SER A 263 9.99 -1.24 21.28
N GLY A 264 11.27 -1.21 20.92
CA GLY A 264 11.71 -1.08 19.53
C GLY A 264 11.81 0.37 19.06
N SER A 265 11.60 0.61 17.77
CA SER A 265 11.72 1.95 17.18
C SER A 265 10.58 2.29 16.22
N ALA A 266 10.28 3.59 16.09
CA ALA A 266 9.39 4.09 15.06
C ALA A 266 9.97 5.31 14.35
N THR A 267 9.97 5.29 13.01
CA THR A 267 10.26 6.46 12.17
C THR A 267 8.97 6.84 11.45
N VAL A 268 8.48 8.05 11.69
CA VAL A 268 7.23 8.55 11.07
C VAL A 268 7.56 9.83 10.36
N SER A 269 7.30 9.88 9.05
CA SER A 269 7.56 11.09 8.26
C SER A 269 6.45 11.44 7.28
N THR A 270 6.27 12.74 7.02
CA THR A 270 5.33 13.25 6.00
C THR A 270 3.92 12.69 6.17
N SER A 271 3.51 12.42 7.41
CA SER A 271 2.25 11.74 7.72
C SER A 271 1.33 12.64 8.55
N THR A 272 0.03 12.32 8.54
CA THR A 272 -1.00 13.15 9.18
C THR A 272 -1.76 12.37 10.24
N PHE A 273 -1.92 12.97 11.43
CA PHE A 273 -2.67 12.44 12.57
C PHE A 273 -3.77 13.42 12.96
N LEU A 274 -5.02 13.09 12.62
CA LEU A 274 -6.18 13.94 12.88
C LEU A 274 -7.12 13.31 13.91
N SER A 275 -7.50 14.10 14.91
CA SER A 275 -8.62 13.78 15.81
C SER A 275 -8.51 12.42 16.54
N ASN A 276 -7.28 11.91 16.70
CA ASN A 276 -7.04 10.67 17.43
C ASN A 276 -7.14 10.91 18.94
N ARG A 277 -7.50 9.88 19.70
CA ARG A 277 -7.64 10.00 21.15
C ARG A 277 -7.05 8.86 21.94
N SER A 278 -6.42 9.19 23.06
CA SER A 278 -6.09 8.21 24.10
C SER A 278 -5.77 8.89 25.43
N PRO A 279 -5.82 8.21 26.59
CA PRO A 279 -5.36 8.81 27.84
C PRO A 279 -3.91 9.33 27.81
N SER A 280 -2.99 8.62 27.15
CA SER A 280 -1.59 9.04 27.02
C SER A 280 -1.18 9.09 25.56
N GLY A 281 -0.88 10.29 25.03
CA GLY A 281 -0.47 10.47 23.63
C GLY A 281 -1.65 10.39 22.68
N GLY A 282 -2.34 11.50 22.44
CA GLY A 282 -3.57 11.51 21.65
C GLY A 282 -3.36 10.97 20.24
N ALA A 283 -2.22 11.24 19.60
CA ALA A 283 -1.80 10.60 18.35
C ALA A 283 -0.83 9.45 18.61
N ILE A 284 0.32 9.74 19.22
CA ILE A 284 1.42 8.78 19.36
C ILE A 284 1.87 8.71 20.82
N ALA A 285 2.00 7.49 21.34
CA ALA A 285 2.62 7.24 22.63
C ALA A 285 3.79 6.26 22.48
N ALA A 286 5.00 6.68 22.84
CA ALA A 286 6.20 5.91 22.60
C ALA A 286 7.12 5.84 23.82
N SER A 287 7.50 4.62 24.18
CA SER A 287 8.59 4.31 25.12
C SER A 287 9.85 3.79 24.42
N GLY A 288 9.72 3.28 23.19
CA GLY A 288 10.85 2.97 22.31
C GLY A 288 11.35 4.21 21.55
N ASP A 289 12.48 4.08 20.86
CA ASP A 289 13.09 5.21 20.15
C ASP A 289 12.19 5.72 19.03
N THR A 290 12.09 7.04 18.85
CA THR A 290 11.24 7.60 17.80
C THR A 290 11.88 8.75 17.05
N LEU A 291 11.72 8.75 15.73
CA LEU A 291 12.03 9.88 14.86
C LEU A 291 10.75 10.34 14.18
N LEU A 292 10.35 11.58 14.44
CA LEU A 292 9.18 12.22 13.84
C LEU A 292 9.65 13.39 12.97
N ASN A 293 9.37 13.36 11.67
CA ASN A 293 9.78 14.42 10.76
C ASN A 293 8.69 14.84 9.77
N LEU A 294 8.47 16.14 9.56
CA LEU A 294 7.52 16.63 8.54
C LEU A 294 6.07 16.16 8.71
N ASN A 295 5.65 15.82 9.94
CA ASN A 295 4.28 15.35 10.19
C ASN A 295 3.33 16.48 10.59
N LEU A 296 2.05 16.26 10.35
CA LEU A 296 0.96 17.09 10.88
C LEU A 296 0.21 16.31 11.98
N LEU A 297 0.20 16.83 13.20
CA LEU A 297 -0.51 16.26 14.34
C LEU A 297 -1.53 17.28 14.83
N CYS A 298 -2.80 17.05 14.49
CA CYS A 298 -3.84 18.03 14.71
C CYS A 298 -5.08 17.48 15.43
N ARG A 299 -5.64 18.30 16.34
CA ARG A 299 -6.90 18.03 17.07
C ARG A 299 -6.90 16.70 17.83
N ASN A 300 -5.73 16.18 18.16
CA ASN A 300 -5.63 14.97 18.97
C ASN A 300 -5.92 15.32 20.44
N ASP A 301 -6.50 14.36 21.15
CA ASP A 301 -7.06 14.56 22.49
C ASP A 301 -6.55 13.49 23.47
N ALA A 302 -6.03 13.93 24.62
CA ALA A 302 -5.52 13.04 25.66
C ALA A 302 -5.74 13.54 27.08
N ASP A 303 -5.36 12.74 28.08
CA ASP A 303 -5.17 13.24 29.44
C ASP A 303 -3.75 13.82 29.59
N GLU A 304 -2.75 13.15 29.02
CA GLU A 304 -1.35 13.56 29.02
C GLU A 304 -0.77 13.49 27.61
N GLY A 305 -0.19 14.58 27.12
CA GLY A 305 0.41 14.64 25.78
C GLY A 305 -0.66 14.65 24.71
N GLY A 306 -1.31 15.80 24.52
CA GLY A 306 -2.48 15.91 23.62
C GLY A 306 -2.22 15.37 22.22
N ALA A 307 -1.00 15.51 21.69
CA ALA A 307 -0.53 14.78 20.52
C ALA A 307 0.43 13.65 20.87
N LEU A 308 1.48 13.96 21.63
CA LEU A 308 2.63 13.08 21.82
C LEU A 308 2.86 12.78 23.30
N TRP A 309 3.07 11.50 23.60
CA TRP A 309 3.56 11.07 24.90
C TRP A 309 4.87 10.30 24.73
N PHE A 310 5.92 10.75 25.41
CA PHE A 310 7.25 10.16 25.35
C PHE A 310 7.64 9.55 26.70
N GLY A 311 8.12 8.31 26.63
CA GLY A 311 8.63 7.53 27.73
C GLY A 311 10.16 7.37 27.65
N PRO A 312 10.73 6.30 28.24
CA PRO A 312 12.18 6.20 28.47
C PRO A 312 13.14 6.20 27.26
N GLY A 313 12.65 6.19 26.02
CA GLY A 313 13.46 6.10 24.81
C GLY A 313 14.21 7.38 24.45
N VAL A 314 14.86 7.36 23.29
CA VAL A 314 15.41 8.56 22.64
C VAL A 314 14.45 9.02 21.55
N HIS A 315 14.01 10.26 21.66
CA HIS A 315 12.99 10.83 20.81
C HIS A 315 13.52 12.06 20.09
N THR A 316 13.31 12.13 18.78
CA THR A 316 13.60 13.30 17.96
C THR A 316 12.32 13.69 17.24
N ALA A 317 11.92 14.95 17.35
CA ALA A 317 10.85 15.50 16.53
C ALA A 317 11.33 16.77 15.85
N SER A 318 11.25 16.78 14.52
CA SER A 318 11.70 17.91 13.71
C SER A 318 10.74 18.29 12.60
N ASN A 319 10.62 19.58 12.28
CA ASN A 319 9.80 20.06 11.17
C ASN A 319 8.32 19.59 11.25
N ASN A 320 7.81 19.31 12.45
CA ASN A 320 6.43 18.86 12.62
C ASN A 320 5.52 20.05 12.93
N ARG A 321 4.27 19.97 12.48
CA ARG A 321 3.19 20.87 12.89
C ARG A 321 2.34 20.15 13.93
N ILE A 322 2.37 20.60 15.18
CA ILE A 322 1.58 20.04 16.28
C ILE A 322 0.57 21.11 16.70
N LEU A 323 -0.64 20.99 16.18
CA LEU A 323 -1.63 22.07 16.15
C LEU A 323 -2.91 21.68 16.89
N ASN A 324 -3.46 22.59 17.68
CA ASN A 324 -4.82 22.45 18.24
C ASN A 324 -5.06 21.15 19.02
N ASN A 325 -4.01 20.56 19.61
CA ASN A 325 -4.15 19.35 20.42
C ASN A 325 -4.55 19.72 21.85
N SER A 326 -5.20 18.76 22.53
CA SER A 326 -5.88 18.99 23.80
C SER A 326 -5.45 17.93 24.80
N ALA A 327 -4.98 18.34 25.98
CA ALA A 327 -4.74 17.46 27.11
C ALA A 327 -5.61 17.85 28.32
N SER A 328 -6.27 16.90 28.97
CA SER A 328 -7.10 17.20 30.14
C SER A 328 -6.25 17.51 31.40
N ALA A 329 -5.02 17.00 31.47
CA ALA A 329 -4.09 17.19 32.58
C ALA A 329 -2.78 17.88 32.18
N LEU A 330 -1.88 17.21 31.45
CA LEU A 330 -0.48 17.63 31.27
C LEU A 330 -0.07 17.69 29.80
N GLY A 331 0.63 18.74 29.38
CA GLY A 331 1.32 18.79 28.09
C GLY A 331 0.35 18.77 26.91
N GLY A 332 -0.20 19.93 26.54
CA GLY A 332 -1.22 20.02 25.50
C GLY A 332 -0.74 19.53 24.13
N ALA A 333 0.55 19.71 23.82
CA ALA A 333 1.19 19.11 22.65
C ALA A 333 1.92 17.83 23.03
N ILE A 334 2.85 17.94 23.99
CA ILE A 334 3.84 16.91 24.29
C ILE A 334 3.90 16.68 25.81
N HIS A 335 3.88 15.42 26.23
CA HIS A 335 4.20 15.03 27.59
C HIS A 335 5.41 14.09 27.59
N VAL A 336 6.35 14.31 28.50
CA VAL A 336 7.57 13.51 28.65
C VAL A 336 7.67 12.95 30.07
N SER A 337 7.61 11.62 30.17
CA SER A 337 7.64 10.85 31.41
C SER A 337 8.80 9.82 31.39
N GLY A 338 10.02 10.34 31.28
CA GLY A 338 11.26 9.59 31.12
C GLY A 338 11.85 9.81 29.72
N GLY A 339 13.15 9.58 29.56
CA GLY A 339 13.80 9.63 28.25
C GLY A 339 14.36 11.00 27.86
N ALA A 340 14.99 11.04 26.69
CA ALA A 340 15.57 12.24 26.12
C ALA A 340 14.81 12.65 24.87
N VAL A 341 14.40 13.91 24.80
CA VAL A 341 13.68 14.47 23.65
C VAL A 341 14.49 15.61 23.05
N ASP A 342 14.76 15.55 21.75
CA ASP A 342 15.36 16.64 20.97
C ASP A 342 14.31 17.17 19.98
N LEU A 343 13.99 18.45 20.10
CA LEU A 343 12.98 19.15 19.30
C LEU A 343 13.65 20.26 18.51
N TRP A 344 13.43 20.29 17.20
CA TRP A 344 13.85 21.42 16.39
C TRP A 344 12.96 21.74 15.19
N PHE A 345 12.85 23.02 14.82
CA PHE A 345 12.06 23.49 13.67
C PHE A 345 10.58 23.08 13.69
N ASN A 346 9.99 22.84 14.87
CA ASN A 346 8.58 22.46 14.97
C ASN A 346 7.68 23.67 15.18
N ASP A 347 6.42 23.55 14.71
CA ASP A 347 5.35 24.49 15.00
C ASP A 347 4.41 23.91 16.06
N LEU A 348 4.50 24.42 17.29
CA LEU A 348 3.71 23.98 18.44
C LEU A 348 2.65 25.05 18.76
N LEU A 349 1.53 25.03 18.03
CA LEU A 349 0.56 26.13 18.05
C LEU A 349 -0.81 25.71 18.59
N SER A 350 -1.42 26.59 19.39
CA SER A 350 -2.80 26.49 19.87
C SER A 350 -3.14 25.20 20.63
N ASN A 351 -2.11 24.50 21.11
CA ASN A 351 -2.28 23.36 22.00
C ASN A 351 -2.75 23.84 23.38
N ARG A 352 -3.55 23.00 24.06
CA ARG A 352 -4.17 23.36 25.34
C ARG A 352 -4.05 22.25 26.36
N ALA A 353 -3.79 22.62 27.61
CA ALA A 353 -3.85 21.71 28.75
C ALA A 353 -4.17 22.44 30.04
N THR A 354 -4.56 21.70 31.09
CA THR A 354 -4.69 22.25 32.44
C THR A 354 -3.33 22.69 33.01
N GLN A 355 -2.26 21.94 32.71
CA GLN A 355 -0.88 22.26 33.05
C GLN A 355 0.02 22.05 31.83
N ALA A 356 0.86 23.03 31.53
CA ALA A 356 1.70 23.07 30.34
C ALA A 356 0.91 22.94 29.02
N ALA A 357 0.47 24.07 28.46
CA ALA A 357 -0.26 24.12 27.20
C ALA A 357 0.53 23.50 26.03
N VAL A 358 1.86 23.51 26.09
CA VAL A 358 2.75 22.98 25.05
C VAL A 358 3.41 21.70 25.54
N MET A 359 4.34 21.79 26.48
CA MET A 359 5.16 20.64 26.87
C MET A 359 5.31 20.48 28.38
N SER A 360 5.00 19.28 28.88
CA SER A 360 5.24 18.89 30.27
C SER A 360 6.39 17.88 30.36
N LEU A 361 7.25 18.04 31.37
CA LEU A 361 8.38 17.18 31.66
C LEU A 361 8.38 16.79 33.15
N VAL A 362 8.15 15.51 33.44
CA VAL A 362 8.14 15.03 34.84
C VAL A 362 9.50 14.44 35.21
N SER A 363 10.22 15.13 36.10
CA SER A 363 11.47 14.66 36.69
C SER A 363 11.18 13.79 37.93
N GLY A 364 10.66 12.58 37.73
CA GLY A 364 10.30 11.69 38.84
C GLY A 364 10.05 10.23 38.46
N GLY A 365 10.10 9.89 37.17
CA GLY A 365 10.00 8.53 36.66
C GLY A 365 11.27 7.69 36.87
N PRO A 366 11.26 6.42 36.45
CA PRO A 366 12.41 5.51 36.60
C PRO A 366 13.67 5.94 35.82
N SER A 367 13.51 6.81 34.81
CA SER A 367 14.60 7.41 34.01
C SER A 367 14.56 8.94 34.13
N PRO A 368 15.72 9.63 34.14
CA PRO A 368 15.73 11.09 34.07
C PRO A 368 15.10 11.54 32.75
N SER A 369 14.25 12.55 32.83
CA SER A 369 13.62 13.18 31.67
C SER A 369 14.41 14.44 31.30
N SER A 370 14.76 14.60 30.04
CA SER A 370 15.40 15.82 29.53
C SER A 370 14.84 16.20 28.17
N ALA A 371 14.67 17.50 27.94
CA ALA A 371 14.25 18.04 26.66
C ALA A 371 15.22 19.11 26.20
N VAL A 372 15.56 19.10 24.91
CA VAL A 372 16.29 20.18 24.23
C VAL A 372 15.37 20.71 23.15
N MET A 373 15.16 22.03 23.12
CA MET A 373 14.29 22.70 22.15
C MET A 373 15.07 23.78 21.42
N ARG A 374 15.08 23.74 20.09
CA ARG A 374 15.86 24.64 19.26
C ARG A 374 15.11 25.08 18.01
N TYR A 375 15.03 26.39 17.78
CA TYR A 375 14.39 26.95 16.59
C TYR A 375 12.92 26.55 16.41
N ASP A 376 12.26 26.16 17.50
CA ASP A 376 10.83 25.85 17.47
C ASP A 376 9.99 27.13 17.54
N LEU A 377 8.86 27.14 16.84
CA LEU A 377 7.82 28.15 16.97
C LEU A 377 6.77 27.66 17.98
N VAL A 378 6.58 28.41 19.06
CA VAL A 378 5.71 28.00 20.17
C VAL A 378 4.66 29.07 20.43
N GLY A 379 3.38 28.71 20.22
CA GLY A 379 2.23 29.59 20.41
C GLY A 379 1.16 28.95 21.30
N TRP A 380 0.73 29.63 22.36
CA TRP A 380 -0.22 29.07 23.33
C TRP A 380 -1.24 30.08 23.87
N ASN A 381 -2.35 29.56 24.42
CA ASN A 381 -3.39 30.34 25.08
C ASN A 381 -3.11 30.53 26.59
N THR A 382 -3.61 31.62 27.16
CA THR A 382 -3.16 32.15 28.47
C THR A 382 -3.65 31.39 29.71
N ASP A 383 -4.33 30.26 29.56
CA ASP A 383 -4.96 29.56 30.70
C ASP A 383 -3.96 28.68 31.47
N ALA A 384 -2.85 28.29 30.85
CA ALA A 384 -1.75 27.55 31.47
C ALA A 384 -0.37 28.12 31.06
N SER A 385 0.69 27.77 31.80
CA SER A 385 2.07 28.00 31.34
C SER A 385 2.32 27.23 30.03
N ALA A 386 3.25 27.69 29.18
CA ALA A 386 3.67 26.91 28.01
C ALA A 386 4.31 25.58 28.45
N PHE A 387 5.16 25.65 29.48
CA PHE A 387 5.96 24.54 29.98
C PHE A 387 5.71 24.25 31.46
N ASP A 388 5.93 23.01 31.86
CA ASP A 388 6.04 22.58 33.25
C ASP A 388 7.12 21.50 33.38
N GLY A 389 8.04 21.66 34.33
CA GLY A 389 9.17 20.74 34.53
C GLY A 389 10.54 21.43 34.61
N THR A 390 11.53 20.72 35.19
CA THR A 390 12.93 21.15 35.22
C THR A 390 13.76 20.27 34.30
N GLY A 391 14.61 20.85 33.45
CA GLY A 391 15.42 20.08 32.48
C GLY A 391 14.99 20.22 31.02
N ILE A 392 14.20 21.25 30.72
CA ILE A 392 13.97 21.75 29.36
C ILE A 392 15.05 22.80 29.09
N ASP A 393 15.91 22.54 28.12
CA ASP A 393 16.91 23.49 27.62
C ASP A 393 16.34 24.22 26.40
N GLU A 394 16.06 25.51 26.57
CA GLU A 394 15.43 26.36 25.57
C GLU A 394 16.51 27.22 24.88
N GLU A 395 16.90 26.82 23.66
CA GLU A 395 17.94 27.50 22.89
C GLU A 395 17.40 28.04 21.57
N ARG A 396 17.21 29.36 21.46
CA ARG A 396 16.85 30.04 20.18
C ARG A 396 15.47 29.64 19.64
N ASN A 397 14.48 29.49 20.52
CA ASN A 397 13.07 29.31 20.14
C ASN A 397 12.35 30.68 20.00
N LEU A 398 11.20 30.67 19.33
CA LEU A 398 10.29 31.83 19.28
C LEU A 398 9.01 31.54 20.06
N PHE A 399 8.73 32.38 21.04
CA PHE A 399 7.56 32.25 21.90
C PHE A 399 6.54 33.37 21.62
N TYR A 400 5.32 32.98 21.25
CA TYR A 400 4.22 33.90 21.02
C TYR A 400 3.05 33.61 21.98
N GLY A 401 2.80 34.55 22.91
CA GLY A 401 1.62 34.51 23.77
C GLY A 401 0.47 35.35 23.20
N ASN A 402 -0.77 34.90 23.37
CA ASN A 402 -2.00 35.55 22.86
C ASN A 402 -2.29 36.98 23.38
N ALA A 403 -1.41 37.60 24.16
CA ALA A 403 -1.45 39.03 24.48
C ALA A 403 -0.89 39.92 23.35
N GLY A 404 -0.50 39.33 22.20
CA GLY A 404 0.16 40.05 21.11
C GLY A 404 1.56 40.53 21.48
N LEU A 405 2.18 39.91 22.48
CA LEU A 405 3.52 40.25 22.97
C LEU A 405 4.43 39.03 22.79
N LEU A 406 5.59 39.23 22.18
CA LEU A 406 6.68 38.26 22.22
C LEU A 406 7.14 38.14 23.67
N VAL A 407 6.91 36.98 24.29
CA VAL A 407 7.30 36.73 25.68
C VAL A 407 8.56 35.87 25.64
N GLY A 408 9.73 36.49 25.71
CA GLY A 408 10.97 35.72 25.90
C GLY A 408 10.96 35.09 27.30
N LEU A 409 10.88 33.76 27.36
CA LEU A 409 10.89 32.98 28.59
C LEU A 409 12.34 32.78 29.10
N HIS A 410 13.33 32.91 28.21
CA HIS A 410 14.76 32.76 28.45
C HIS A 410 15.59 33.93 27.85
N PRO A 411 16.81 34.24 28.38
CA PRO A 411 17.65 35.31 27.85
C PRO A 411 18.20 35.10 26.43
N SER A 412 18.30 33.85 25.96
CA SER A 412 18.73 33.48 24.59
C SER A 412 17.58 33.36 23.59
N ASP A 413 16.34 33.56 24.02
CA ASP A 413 15.17 33.51 23.13
C ASP A 413 15.16 34.66 22.15
N LEU A 414 14.64 34.38 20.96
CA LEU A 414 14.49 35.37 19.91
C LEU A 414 13.31 36.27 20.30
N ARG A 415 13.64 37.51 20.68
CA ARG A 415 12.67 38.51 21.18
C ARG A 415 11.97 39.30 20.08
N VAL A 416 12.39 39.10 18.83
CA VAL A 416 11.85 39.72 17.62
C VAL A 416 12.11 38.75 16.46
N ASP A 417 11.05 38.15 15.94
CA ASP A 417 11.04 37.71 14.54
C ASP A 417 10.31 38.80 13.74
N PRO A 418 11.01 39.57 12.90
CA PRO A 418 10.41 40.62 12.07
C PRO A 418 9.54 40.05 10.92
N MET A 419 9.59 38.74 10.67
CA MET A 419 8.78 38.08 9.68
C MET A 419 7.44 37.64 10.28
N LEU A 420 7.39 36.89 11.39
CA LEU A 420 6.13 36.50 12.06
C LEU A 420 5.39 37.68 12.73
N THR A 421 4.35 38.24 12.08
CA THR A 421 3.57 39.35 12.68
C THR A 421 2.28 38.94 13.40
N SER A 422 1.76 37.76 13.10
CA SER A 422 0.56 37.18 13.72
C SER A 422 0.48 35.68 13.39
N TYR A 423 -0.06 34.88 14.30
CA TYR A 423 -0.59 33.56 13.98
C TYR A 423 -2.10 33.58 14.21
N ASP A 424 -2.87 32.94 13.34
CA ASP A 424 -4.30 32.72 13.58
C ASP A 424 -4.43 31.45 14.43
N SER A 425 -5.02 31.59 15.63
CA SER A 425 -5.33 30.45 16.49
C SER A 425 -6.58 29.69 16.01
N GLY A 426 -6.87 29.73 14.70
CA GLY A 426 -8.06 29.17 14.08
C GLY A 426 -8.33 27.74 14.55
N ALA A 427 -9.62 27.37 14.56
CA ALA A 427 -10.09 26.07 15.04
C ALA A 427 -9.65 24.87 14.16
N ASP A 428 -8.85 25.13 13.12
CA ASP A 428 -8.58 24.21 12.03
C ASP A 428 -7.13 23.73 11.99
N CYS A 429 -6.92 22.61 11.31
CA CYS A 429 -5.60 21.97 11.16
C CYS A 429 -4.65 22.74 10.25
N ASP A 430 -5.12 23.91 9.81
CA ASP A 430 -4.45 24.78 8.87
C ASP A 430 -3.82 25.98 9.58
N ALA A 431 -3.78 25.98 10.93
CA ALA A 431 -3.32 27.10 11.77
C ALA A 431 -2.18 27.87 11.10
N ILE A 432 -2.54 29.06 10.63
CA ILE A 432 -1.78 29.84 9.67
C ILE A 432 -0.84 30.77 10.43
N VAL A 433 0.46 30.68 10.13
CA VAL A 433 1.38 31.81 10.30
C VAL A 433 1.01 32.85 9.24
N THR A 434 0.11 33.78 9.58
CA THR A 434 -0.64 34.58 8.60
C THR A 434 0.15 35.69 7.91
N ASN A 435 1.40 35.94 8.29
CA ASN A 435 2.25 36.93 7.62
C ASN A 435 3.71 36.70 7.98
N TYR A 436 4.54 36.40 6.96
CA TYR A 436 5.97 36.67 6.96
C TYR A 436 6.20 38.02 6.25
N SER A 437 6.69 39.04 6.94
CA SER A 437 7.04 40.30 6.28
C SER A 437 8.23 40.11 5.33
N TYR A 438 8.12 40.62 4.10
CA TYR A 438 9.12 40.49 3.01
C TYR A 438 10.49 41.13 3.32
N TYR A 439 10.65 41.80 4.46
CA TYR A 439 11.90 42.44 4.88
C TYR A 439 12.15 42.26 6.39
N GLY A 440 12.91 41.24 6.77
CA GLY A 440 13.32 41.03 8.17
C GLY A 440 14.59 40.18 8.30
N PRO A 441 15.60 40.58 9.10
CA PRO A 441 16.85 39.84 9.20
C PRO A 441 16.80 38.78 10.31
N MET A 442 16.71 37.50 9.92
CA MET A 442 17.41 36.41 10.62
C MET A 442 18.57 35.85 9.81
N ARG A 443 19.07 36.63 8.84
CA ARG A 443 20.42 36.43 8.32
C ARG A 443 21.40 37.10 9.27
N ASP A 444 22.25 36.32 9.92
CA ASP A 444 23.53 36.82 10.41
C ASP A 444 24.25 37.51 9.22
N PRO A 445 24.46 38.83 9.23
CA PRO A 445 25.17 39.51 8.15
C PRO A 445 26.62 39.02 8.00
N PHE A 446 27.12 38.21 8.95
CA PHE A 446 28.51 37.77 9.08
C PHE A 446 28.72 36.24 9.08
N GLY A 447 27.67 35.39 9.00
CA GLY A 447 27.79 33.93 8.78
C GLY A 447 28.44 33.11 9.91
N THR A 448 28.29 33.53 11.16
CA THR A 448 28.89 32.96 12.37
C THR A 448 27.91 32.50 13.46
N LEU A 449 26.62 32.85 13.37
CA LEU A 449 25.59 32.54 14.38
C LEU A 449 24.50 31.56 13.95
N ASP A 450 24.38 31.30 12.64
CA ASP A 450 23.53 30.24 12.07
C ASP A 450 24.35 28.95 11.98
N PRO A 451 24.05 27.91 12.79
CA PRO A 451 24.86 26.71 12.81
C PRO A 451 24.61 25.77 11.62
N LEU A 452 23.58 25.96 10.79
CA LEU A 452 23.13 24.93 9.84
C LEU A 452 22.74 25.51 8.45
N PRO A 453 23.69 26.11 7.71
CA PRO A 453 23.43 26.71 6.39
C PRO A 453 23.05 25.72 5.27
N THR A 454 22.86 24.44 5.60
CA THR A 454 22.51 23.35 4.68
C THR A 454 21.14 22.72 4.97
N GLU A 455 20.50 23.02 6.10
CA GLU A 455 19.19 22.46 6.43
C GLU A 455 18.07 23.27 5.77
N ARG A 456 16.97 22.60 5.43
CA ARG A 456 15.83 23.19 4.71
C ARG A 456 14.53 22.90 5.45
N ASP A 457 13.68 23.92 5.48
CA ASP A 457 12.30 23.82 5.95
C ASP A 457 11.42 23.07 4.95
N ARG A 458 10.18 22.78 5.33
CA ARG A 458 9.24 21.99 4.53
C ARG A 458 8.99 22.55 3.13
N ASP A 459 9.08 23.87 2.96
CA ASP A 459 8.92 24.56 1.68
C ASP A 459 10.22 24.66 0.85
N GLY A 460 11.29 24.00 1.28
CA GLY A 460 12.59 24.02 0.60
C GLY A 460 13.39 25.30 0.81
N SER A 461 12.87 26.27 1.56
CA SER A 461 13.64 27.41 2.02
C SER A 461 14.72 26.97 3.03
N LEU A 462 15.68 27.85 3.34
CA LEU A 462 16.70 27.54 4.33
C LEU A 462 16.07 27.56 5.72
N ALA A 463 16.35 26.53 6.52
CA ALA A 463 15.74 26.37 7.83
C ALA A 463 15.98 27.60 8.73
N ASP A 464 14.91 28.08 9.36
CA ASP A 464 14.91 29.22 10.29
C ASP A 464 14.03 28.91 11.52
N ILE A 465 13.21 29.81 12.07
CA ILE A 465 12.29 29.47 13.16
C ILE A 465 11.03 28.77 12.62
N GLY A 466 10.65 27.68 13.28
CA GLY A 466 9.46 26.90 12.94
C GLY A 466 9.67 26.04 11.69
N SER A 467 8.59 25.52 11.12
CA SER A 467 8.67 24.57 9.99
C SER A 467 8.66 25.21 8.59
N PHE A 468 8.53 26.54 8.51
CA PHE A 468 8.40 27.35 7.28
C PHE A 468 9.12 28.72 7.37
N GLY A 469 10.09 28.89 8.25
CA GLY A 469 10.78 30.16 8.42
C GLY A 469 11.76 30.47 7.28
N GLY A 470 12.22 31.71 7.19
CA GLY A 470 13.39 32.08 6.36
C GLY A 470 13.13 32.75 5.00
N PRO A 471 14.18 33.27 4.33
CA PRO A 471 14.05 34.03 3.10
C PRO A 471 13.62 33.17 1.90
N GLY A 472 12.49 33.55 1.27
CA GLY A 472 11.91 32.79 0.16
C GLY A 472 10.84 31.80 0.59
N ALA A 473 10.59 31.68 1.91
CA ALA A 473 9.49 30.89 2.42
C ALA A 473 8.15 31.43 1.93
N SER A 474 7.29 30.55 1.44
CA SER A 474 5.97 30.92 0.94
C SER A 474 4.89 30.17 1.71
N VAL A 475 4.27 30.84 2.69
CA VAL A 475 3.08 30.33 3.39
C VAL A 475 1.96 29.98 2.41
N ARG A 476 1.86 30.73 1.31
CA ARG A 476 0.84 30.50 0.26
C ARG A 476 0.92 29.14 -0.42
N ALA A 477 2.09 28.52 -0.44
CA ALA A 477 2.25 27.17 -0.98
C ALA A 477 1.78 26.10 0.03
N TRP A 478 1.60 26.46 1.30
CA TRP A 478 1.13 25.54 2.34
C TRP A 478 -0.21 25.94 2.95
N GLN A 479 -0.92 26.84 2.28
CA GLN A 479 -2.33 27.12 2.54
C GLN A 479 -3.14 26.02 1.87
N ASP A 480 -4.17 25.55 2.55
CA ASP A 480 -5.23 24.75 1.95
C ASP A 480 -6.38 25.75 1.77
N ASN A 481 -6.50 26.32 0.57
CA ASN A 481 -7.44 27.44 0.34
C ASN A 481 -8.89 26.96 0.20
N ASP A 482 -9.12 25.70 -0.13
CA ASP A 482 -10.45 25.14 -0.34
C ASP A 482 -10.94 24.24 0.81
N GLY A 483 -10.05 23.88 1.75
CA GLY A 483 -10.34 23.21 3.00
C GLY A 483 -10.41 21.69 2.91
N ASP A 484 -9.73 21.07 1.95
CA ASP A 484 -9.74 19.63 1.73
C ASP A 484 -8.67 18.83 2.51
N GLY A 485 -7.79 19.55 3.20
CA GLY A 485 -6.68 19.04 4.01
C GLY A 485 -5.35 18.93 3.25
N VAL A 486 -5.30 19.33 1.97
CA VAL A 486 -4.10 19.34 1.12
C VAL A 486 -3.60 20.77 0.95
N PRO A 487 -2.31 21.04 1.22
CA PRO A 487 -1.74 22.34 0.96
C PRO A 487 -1.50 22.60 -0.53
N ALA A 488 -1.65 23.85 -0.98
CA ALA A 488 -1.48 24.37 -2.34
C ALA A 488 -0.26 23.92 -3.16
N VAL A 489 0.81 23.46 -2.51
CA VAL A 489 2.03 22.96 -3.16
C VAL A 489 1.94 21.49 -3.52
N LEU A 490 1.07 20.76 -2.84
CA LEU A 490 0.71 19.38 -3.12
C LEU A 490 -0.60 19.34 -3.90
N ASP A 491 -1.45 20.35 -3.74
CA ASP A 491 -2.69 20.49 -4.48
C ASP A 491 -2.47 21.03 -5.90
N CYS A 492 -2.99 20.34 -6.91
CA CYS A 492 -2.94 20.78 -8.30
C CYS A 492 -4.00 21.86 -8.62
N ASP A 493 -5.06 22.01 -7.81
CA ASP A 493 -6.00 23.12 -7.83
C ASP A 493 -6.53 23.46 -6.42
N ASP A 494 -5.71 24.16 -5.65
CA ASP A 494 -5.97 24.65 -4.28
C ASP A 494 -7.24 25.53 -4.11
N ASP A 495 -7.91 25.92 -5.20
CA ASP A 495 -9.20 26.62 -5.13
C ASP A 495 -10.41 25.65 -5.26
N ASN A 496 -10.18 24.33 -5.33
CA ASN A 496 -11.18 23.30 -5.58
C ASN A 496 -10.91 21.97 -4.84
N ALA A 497 -11.56 21.80 -3.69
CA ALA A 497 -11.47 20.65 -2.79
C ALA A 497 -11.75 19.25 -3.41
N GLY A 498 -12.22 19.20 -4.65
CA GLY A 498 -12.42 17.97 -5.42
C GLY A 498 -11.19 17.49 -6.19
N ILE A 499 -10.20 18.36 -6.42
CA ILE A 499 -8.95 18.12 -7.16
C ILE A 499 -7.83 18.12 -6.13
N ARG A 500 -7.20 16.97 -5.88
CA ARG A 500 -6.14 16.86 -4.86
C ARG A 500 -5.40 15.53 -4.95
N PRO A 501 -4.18 15.40 -4.39
CA PRO A 501 -3.47 14.15 -4.32
C PRO A 501 -4.24 13.03 -3.63
N ASN A 502 -4.06 11.81 -4.14
CA ASN A 502 -4.60 10.58 -3.54
C ASN A 502 -6.13 10.54 -3.48
N ILE A 503 -6.85 11.20 -4.40
CA ILE A 503 -8.23 10.78 -4.69
C ILE A 503 -8.18 9.44 -5.43
N SER A 504 -9.26 8.67 -5.38
CA SER A 504 -9.29 7.41 -6.12
C SER A 504 -9.27 7.69 -7.62
N HIS A 505 -8.43 6.95 -8.35
CA HIS A 505 -8.25 7.06 -9.81
C HIS A 505 -9.57 6.93 -10.62
N GLU A 506 -10.59 6.28 -10.05
CA GLU A 506 -11.96 6.25 -10.60
C GLU A 506 -12.66 7.62 -10.63
N ASN A 507 -12.10 8.63 -9.97
CA ASN A 507 -12.56 10.01 -10.01
C ASN A 507 -11.81 10.86 -11.04
N GLU A 508 -10.76 10.31 -11.68
CA GLU A 508 -10.07 10.94 -12.80
C GLU A 508 -11.00 10.98 -14.03
N ILE A 509 -11.06 12.13 -14.70
CA ILE A 509 -11.78 12.34 -15.94
C ILE A 509 -10.74 12.58 -17.03
N TRP A 510 -10.28 11.48 -17.61
CA TRP A 510 -9.26 11.49 -18.65
C TRP A 510 -9.52 12.46 -19.80
N TYR A 511 -8.45 13.13 -20.21
CA TYR A 511 -8.37 14.04 -21.35
C TYR A 511 -9.23 15.30 -21.24
N ASP A 512 -9.61 15.70 -20.03
CA ASP A 512 -10.35 16.94 -19.80
C ASP A 512 -9.42 18.14 -19.52
N GLY A 513 -8.11 17.90 -19.43
CA GLY A 513 -7.07 18.90 -19.21
C GLY A 513 -6.86 19.24 -17.74
N ILE A 514 -7.50 18.51 -16.83
CA ILE A 514 -7.40 18.67 -15.38
C ILE A 514 -6.98 17.31 -14.83
N ASP A 515 -5.77 17.25 -14.30
CA ASP A 515 -5.29 16.13 -13.49
C ASP A 515 -5.97 16.21 -12.12
N GLN A 516 -6.98 15.37 -11.83
CA GLN A 516 -7.78 15.51 -10.61
C GLN A 516 -7.12 14.87 -9.38
N ASP A 517 -6.26 13.87 -9.59
CA ASP A 517 -5.51 13.20 -8.52
C ASP A 517 -4.05 13.66 -8.35
N CYS A 518 -3.64 14.66 -9.13
CA CYS A 518 -2.34 15.33 -9.11
C CYS A 518 -1.14 14.39 -9.33
N ASP A 519 -1.34 13.25 -10.00
CA ASP A 519 -0.27 12.28 -10.27
C ASP A 519 0.53 12.57 -11.55
N GLY A 520 0.10 13.60 -12.30
CA GLY A 520 0.69 14.05 -13.55
C GLY A 520 0.17 13.32 -14.78
N ARG A 521 -0.88 12.49 -14.67
CA ARG A 521 -1.44 11.67 -15.74
C ARG A 521 -2.89 12.07 -16.03
N ASP A 522 -3.06 12.94 -17.02
CA ASP A 522 -4.37 13.22 -17.66
C ASP A 522 -4.45 12.58 -19.06
N THR A 523 -3.35 11.99 -19.55
CA THR A 523 -3.20 11.52 -20.94
C THR A 523 -2.47 10.17 -21.08
N ASP A 524 -2.49 9.35 -20.03
CA ASP A 524 -1.86 8.02 -19.95
C ASP A 524 -2.83 7.11 -19.14
N GLU A 525 -3.94 6.71 -19.77
CA GLU A 525 -5.10 6.10 -19.10
C GLU A 525 -4.81 4.68 -18.60
N ASP A 526 -3.93 3.94 -19.27
CA ASP A 526 -3.53 2.60 -18.84
C ASP A 526 -2.23 2.55 -17.99
N GLY A 527 -1.51 3.67 -17.92
CA GLY A 527 -0.40 3.89 -17.00
C GLY A 527 0.89 3.18 -17.36
N ASP A 528 1.10 2.81 -18.64
CA ASP A 528 2.35 2.21 -19.11
C ASP A 528 3.50 3.21 -19.28
N GLY A 529 3.18 4.52 -19.20
CA GLY A 529 4.14 5.62 -19.26
C GLY A 529 4.35 6.18 -20.67
N VAL A 530 3.51 5.83 -21.64
CA VAL A 530 3.47 6.44 -22.96
C VAL A 530 2.16 7.21 -23.17
N GLU A 531 2.27 8.52 -23.38
CA GLU A 531 1.09 9.37 -23.59
C GLU A 531 0.64 9.40 -25.08
N LEU A 532 -0.65 9.68 -25.31
CA LEU A 532 -1.13 10.04 -26.65
C LEU A 532 -0.38 11.26 -27.24
N PRO A 533 -0.09 11.28 -28.56
CA PRO A 533 -0.53 10.35 -29.59
C PRO A 533 0.50 9.24 -29.89
N LEU A 534 1.50 9.04 -29.02
CA LEU A 534 2.55 8.05 -29.26
C LEU A 534 2.07 6.64 -28.92
N ASP A 535 1.17 6.54 -27.95
CA ASP A 535 0.38 5.37 -27.65
C ASP A 535 -0.68 5.12 -28.74
N CYS A 536 -0.77 3.88 -29.24
CA CYS A 536 -1.76 3.48 -30.22
C CYS A 536 -3.06 2.93 -29.61
N ASP A 537 -3.08 2.58 -28.33
CA ASP A 537 -4.24 2.13 -27.56
C ASP A 537 -4.05 2.47 -26.06
N ASP A 538 -4.31 3.74 -25.71
CA ASP A 538 -4.20 4.36 -24.35
C ASP A 538 -5.14 3.75 -23.29
N GLN A 539 -5.67 2.56 -23.53
CA GLN A 539 -6.51 1.78 -22.61
C GLN A 539 -5.96 0.36 -22.41
N ASP A 540 -4.82 0.03 -23.02
CA ASP A 540 -4.18 -1.28 -23.00
C ASP A 540 -2.66 -1.13 -22.82
N PRO A 541 -2.13 -1.35 -21.59
CA PRO A 541 -0.73 -1.07 -21.24
C PRO A 541 0.27 -2.06 -21.87
N THR A 542 -0.22 -2.91 -22.77
CA THR A 542 0.56 -3.82 -23.58
C THR A 542 0.79 -3.31 -25.00
N ARG A 543 0.19 -2.17 -25.37
CA ARG A 543 0.25 -1.57 -26.71
C ARG A 543 0.93 -0.21 -26.72
N PHE A 544 2.26 -0.22 -26.72
CA PHE A 544 3.06 1.00 -26.71
C PHE A 544 4.31 0.89 -27.59
N PRO A 545 4.89 2.02 -28.03
CA PRO A 545 6.19 2.11 -28.70
C PRO A 545 7.27 1.18 -28.14
N GLY A 546 7.59 0.13 -28.89
CA GLY A 546 8.61 -0.85 -28.51
C GLY A 546 8.13 -2.01 -27.63
N ALA A 547 6.82 -2.22 -27.52
CA ALA A 547 6.24 -3.48 -27.07
C ALA A 547 6.72 -4.65 -27.95
N VAL A 548 6.61 -5.88 -27.44
CA VAL A 548 6.97 -7.08 -28.22
C VAL A 548 5.72 -7.59 -28.92
N GLU A 549 5.72 -7.61 -30.25
CA GLU A 549 4.66 -8.19 -31.07
C GLU A 549 4.35 -9.65 -30.68
N LEU A 550 3.06 -9.96 -30.52
CA LEU A 550 2.56 -11.27 -30.16
C LEU A 550 1.56 -11.75 -31.19
N VAL A 551 1.70 -13.02 -31.57
CA VAL A 551 0.92 -13.67 -32.62
C VAL A 551 -0.59 -13.44 -32.42
N GLY A 552 -1.21 -12.77 -33.39
CA GLY A 552 -2.65 -12.52 -33.43
C GLY A 552 -3.17 -11.41 -32.52
N MET A 553 -2.30 -10.62 -31.90
CA MET A 553 -2.67 -9.48 -31.04
C MET A 553 -2.72 -8.13 -31.78
N GLY A 554 -2.36 -8.13 -33.09
CA GLY A 554 -2.24 -6.91 -33.89
C GLY A 554 -0.94 -6.17 -33.60
N ASP A 555 -0.78 -4.98 -34.18
CA ASP A 555 0.35 -4.06 -33.93
C ASP A 555 0.25 -3.55 -32.49
N MET A 556 1.18 -3.99 -31.65
CA MET A 556 1.31 -3.64 -30.25
C MET A 556 2.45 -2.64 -30.01
N ASP A 557 3.45 -2.58 -30.90
CA ASP A 557 4.59 -1.68 -30.73
C ASP A 557 4.40 -0.31 -31.40
N CYS A 558 3.22 -0.09 -31.98
CA CYS A 558 2.76 1.14 -32.59
C CYS A 558 3.66 1.63 -33.76
N ASP A 559 4.45 0.74 -34.36
CA ASP A 559 5.31 1.07 -35.50
C ASP A 559 4.60 0.97 -36.87
N GLY A 560 3.37 0.43 -36.86
CA GLY A 560 2.54 0.21 -38.03
C GLY A 560 2.61 -1.20 -38.61
N PHE A 561 3.36 -2.12 -37.98
CA PHE A 561 3.58 -3.49 -38.44
C PHE A 561 3.34 -4.51 -37.31
N ALA A 562 2.36 -5.39 -37.50
CA ALA A 562 2.22 -6.59 -36.67
C ALA A 562 3.14 -7.70 -37.23
N ASP A 563 4.39 -7.76 -36.76
CA ASP A 563 5.42 -8.72 -37.21
C ASP A 563 6.01 -9.47 -36.01
N ALA A 564 5.34 -10.55 -35.58
CA ALA A 564 5.66 -11.22 -34.32
C ALA A 564 6.90 -12.13 -34.38
N ASP A 565 7.39 -12.49 -35.57
CA ASP A 565 8.61 -13.29 -35.75
C ASP A 565 9.83 -12.52 -36.29
N HIS A 566 9.63 -11.24 -36.60
CA HIS A 566 10.61 -10.27 -37.05
C HIS A 566 11.28 -10.60 -38.39
N ASP A 567 10.53 -11.15 -39.35
CA ASP A 567 11.03 -11.39 -40.70
C ASP A 567 10.75 -10.24 -41.70
N GLY A 568 10.01 -9.23 -41.26
CA GLY A 568 9.69 -8.01 -41.99
C GLY A 568 8.37 -8.06 -42.75
N TYR A 569 7.52 -9.07 -42.52
CA TYR A 569 6.19 -9.20 -43.10
C TYR A 569 5.12 -9.26 -42.01
N SER A 570 3.92 -8.78 -42.34
CA SER A 570 2.80 -8.72 -41.40
C SER A 570 1.52 -9.31 -42.00
N PRO A 571 0.59 -9.84 -41.19
CA PRO A 571 -0.71 -10.28 -41.68
C PRO A 571 -1.48 -9.16 -42.40
N PRO A 572 -2.27 -9.47 -43.45
CA PRO A 572 -2.56 -10.80 -43.98
C PRO A 572 -1.58 -11.26 -45.07
N GLU A 573 -0.52 -10.50 -45.35
CA GLU A 573 0.48 -10.86 -46.37
C GLU A 573 1.37 -11.97 -45.85
N ASP A 574 1.68 -11.94 -44.55
CA ASP A 574 2.24 -13.08 -43.83
C ASP A 574 1.16 -14.13 -43.50
N CYS A 575 1.41 -15.37 -43.92
CA CYS A 575 0.52 -16.49 -43.69
C CYS A 575 0.87 -17.32 -42.45
N ALA A 576 2.02 -17.07 -41.80
CA ALA A 576 2.43 -17.65 -40.54
C ALA A 576 3.34 -16.68 -39.76
N ASP A 577 2.69 -15.69 -39.15
CA ASP A 577 3.23 -14.62 -38.29
C ASP A 577 3.97 -15.10 -37.01
N ASP A 578 4.23 -16.40 -36.89
CA ASP A 578 4.95 -17.04 -35.79
C ASP A 578 6.17 -17.86 -36.25
N ASP A 579 6.47 -17.85 -37.56
CA ASP A 579 7.55 -18.59 -38.17
C ASP A 579 8.26 -17.77 -39.27
N PRO A 580 9.46 -17.22 -38.98
CA PRO A 580 10.17 -16.25 -39.84
C PRO A 580 10.78 -16.88 -41.11
N ARG A 581 10.33 -18.08 -41.45
CA ARG A 581 10.71 -18.88 -42.61
C ARG A 581 9.52 -19.07 -43.57
N ILE A 582 8.35 -18.53 -43.22
CA ILE A 582 7.11 -18.62 -43.97
C ILE A 582 6.63 -17.18 -44.15
N HIS A 583 6.96 -16.58 -45.28
CA HIS A 583 6.65 -15.19 -45.58
C HIS A 583 6.70 -14.96 -47.09
N PRO A 584 6.10 -13.89 -47.62
CA PRO A 584 6.17 -13.56 -49.04
C PRO A 584 7.59 -13.61 -49.61
N GLY A 585 7.81 -14.50 -50.58
CA GLY A 585 9.10 -14.69 -51.25
C GLY A 585 10.12 -15.56 -50.50
N ALA A 586 9.72 -16.27 -49.45
CA ALA A 586 10.54 -17.29 -48.81
C ALA A 586 10.97 -18.41 -49.78
N ALA A 587 12.05 -19.12 -49.45
CA ALA A 587 12.56 -20.19 -50.29
C ALA A 587 11.78 -21.50 -50.06
N GLU A 588 11.10 -21.94 -51.11
CA GLU A 588 10.35 -23.20 -51.16
C GLU A 588 11.19 -24.44 -50.83
N ASP A 589 10.58 -25.38 -50.09
CA ASP A 589 11.16 -26.68 -49.77
C ASP A 589 10.43 -27.85 -50.47
N ALA A 590 10.63 -29.08 -49.97
CA ALA A 590 10.11 -30.29 -50.58
C ALA A 590 8.82 -30.82 -49.90
N ASP A 591 8.23 -30.06 -48.98
CA ASP A 591 6.98 -30.39 -48.30
C ASP A 591 5.77 -29.74 -49.02
N PRO A 592 5.01 -30.50 -49.82
CA PRO A 592 3.90 -29.96 -50.60
C PRO A 592 2.66 -29.60 -49.76
N LEU A 593 2.72 -29.73 -48.43
CA LEU A 593 1.67 -29.34 -47.49
C LEU A 593 1.93 -28.01 -46.79
N LEU A 594 3.15 -27.50 -46.88
CA LEU A 594 3.52 -26.16 -46.43
C LEU A 594 3.49 -25.22 -47.65
N ASP A 595 3.16 -23.96 -47.42
CA ASP A 595 3.18 -22.87 -48.40
C ASP A 595 4.09 -21.81 -47.77
N ARG A 596 5.38 -21.85 -48.09
CA ARG A 596 6.36 -21.00 -47.42
C ARG A 596 6.34 -19.57 -47.94
N ASP A 597 6.02 -19.37 -49.22
CA ASP A 597 6.08 -18.04 -49.83
C ASP A 597 4.72 -17.30 -49.84
N CYS A 598 3.71 -17.89 -49.20
CA CYS A 598 2.37 -17.35 -49.03
C CYS A 598 1.68 -16.97 -50.36
N ASP A 599 2.06 -17.60 -51.47
CA ASP A 599 1.46 -17.35 -52.79
C ASP A 599 0.12 -18.09 -53.02
N GLY A 600 -0.27 -18.93 -52.05
CA GLY A 600 -1.48 -19.74 -52.08
C GLY A 600 -1.32 -21.07 -52.82
N ILE A 601 -0.08 -21.47 -53.15
CA ILE A 601 0.29 -22.69 -53.86
C ILE A 601 1.38 -23.42 -53.05
N GLY A 602 1.00 -24.48 -52.32
CA GLY A 602 1.99 -25.27 -51.56
C GLY A 602 3.19 -25.75 -52.39
N ASP A 603 4.34 -25.85 -51.70
CA ASP A 603 5.67 -25.84 -52.31
C ASP A 603 5.86 -26.90 -53.43
N PRO A 604 6.54 -26.57 -54.52
CA PRO A 604 6.75 -27.47 -55.64
C PRO A 604 7.58 -28.70 -55.24
N ILE A 605 7.03 -29.89 -55.49
CA ILE A 605 7.75 -31.17 -55.34
C ILE A 605 9.06 -31.12 -56.16
N GLY A 606 10.19 -31.00 -55.46
CA GLY A 606 11.51 -30.97 -56.07
C GLY A 606 11.75 -32.20 -56.98
N PRO A 607 12.57 -32.08 -58.02
CA PRO A 607 12.85 -33.18 -58.94
C PRO A 607 13.54 -34.32 -58.18
N LEU A 608 12.92 -35.52 -58.22
CA LEU A 608 13.53 -36.77 -57.78
C LEU A 608 14.97 -36.87 -58.28
N VAL A 609 15.93 -36.79 -57.34
CA VAL A 609 17.34 -37.04 -57.61
C VAL A 609 17.48 -38.50 -58.07
N ARG A 610 17.52 -38.71 -59.39
CA ARG A 610 17.92 -39.98 -59.99
C ARG A 610 19.41 -40.21 -59.70
N ARG A 611 19.71 -41.04 -58.70
CA ARG A 611 21.01 -41.72 -58.63
C ARG A 611 21.07 -42.77 -59.76
N GLY A 612 21.75 -42.43 -60.85
CA GLY A 612 22.13 -43.36 -61.90
C GLY A 612 23.22 -44.33 -61.43
N CYS A 613 23.16 -45.56 -61.94
CA CYS A 613 24.00 -46.70 -61.60
C CYS A 613 25.50 -46.53 -61.93
N ALA A 614 26.37 -47.02 -61.03
CA ALA A 614 27.57 -47.78 -61.38
C ALA A 614 27.97 -48.73 -60.23
N ASP A 615 27.86 -50.03 -60.53
CA ASP A 615 28.60 -51.22 -60.06
C ASP A 615 28.69 -51.62 -58.58
N GLY A 616 28.09 -52.79 -58.28
CA GLY A 616 28.83 -53.86 -57.60
C GLY A 616 28.26 -54.45 -56.30
N ARG A 617 27.48 -55.54 -56.47
CA ARG A 617 27.30 -56.72 -55.58
C ARG A 617 26.45 -56.63 -54.29
N ALA A 618 25.54 -57.63 -54.23
CA ALA A 618 24.84 -58.22 -53.08
C ALA A 618 23.74 -57.36 -52.43
N GLY A 619 22.52 -57.81 -52.14
CA GLY A 619 21.83 -59.09 -52.31
C GLY A 619 20.48 -59.03 -51.58
N VAL A 620 19.40 -59.49 -52.24
CA VAL A 620 18.20 -60.17 -51.72
C VAL A 620 17.19 -59.42 -50.80
N ALA A 621 15.90 -59.52 -51.22
CA ALA A 621 14.62 -59.47 -50.46
C ALA A 621 14.12 -58.09 -49.96
N LEU A 622 12.83 -57.73 -49.95
CA LEU A 622 11.57 -58.50 -49.93
C LEU A 622 10.37 -57.62 -50.45
N LEU A 623 9.28 -58.29 -50.83
CA LEU A 623 8.00 -57.79 -51.39
C LEU A 623 7.06 -57.02 -50.43
N GLY A 624 6.12 -56.24 -51.02
CA GLY A 624 4.69 -56.13 -50.61
C GLY A 624 4.05 -54.75 -50.90
N LEU A 625 3.24 -54.53 -51.96
CA LEU A 625 1.76 -54.64 -52.06
C LEU A 625 1.02 -53.74 -51.02
N VAL A 626 0.13 -52.77 -51.32
CA VAL A 626 -1.20 -52.80 -51.99
C VAL A 626 -1.69 -51.33 -52.17
N VAL A 627 -1.92 -50.73 -53.35
CA VAL A 627 -3.14 -50.56 -54.23
C VAL A 627 -4.49 -50.08 -53.59
N ILE A 628 -5.12 -49.10 -54.29
CA ILE A 628 -6.59 -48.79 -54.42
C ILE A 628 -7.17 -47.76 -53.41
N ALA A 629 -8.00 -46.77 -53.74
CA ALA A 629 -8.35 -46.03 -54.97
C ALA A 629 -9.29 -44.85 -54.59
N ARG A 630 -9.20 -43.79 -55.41
CA ARG A 630 -10.24 -42.83 -55.84
C ARG A 630 -11.68 -43.02 -55.29
N ARG A 631 -12.32 -41.91 -54.90
CA ARG A 631 -13.24 -41.17 -55.79
C ARG A 631 -13.65 -39.78 -55.30
N ARG A 632 -13.64 -38.89 -56.29
CA ARG A 632 -14.01 -37.47 -56.35
C ARG A 632 -15.53 -37.25 -56.40
N ARG A 633 -15.92 -36.07 -55.91
CA ARG A 633 -16.72 -34.99 -56.55
C ARG A 633 -18.20 -34.75 -56.17
N LYS A 634 -18.39 -33.49 -55.76
CA LYS A 634 -19.32 -32.43 -56.23
C LYS A 634 -20.74 -32.36 -55.67
N VAL A 635 -20.89 -31.45 -54.71
CA VAL A 635 -21.63 -30.16 -54.80
C VAL A 635 -22.54 -29.96 -56.02
N HIS A 636 -23.83 -29.74 -55.77
CA HIS A 636 -24.52 -28.57 -56.33
C HIS A 636 -25.66 -28.05 -55.45
N ARG A 637 -25.79 -26.73 -55.51
CA ARG A 637 -26.53 -25.81 -54.65
C ARG A 637 -27.91 -25.50 -55.27
N ARG A 638 -28.78 -24.96 -54.41
CA ARG A 638 -29.94 -24.08 -54.65
C ARG A 638 -31.27 -24.72 -55.08
N LYS A 639 -32.29 -24.52 -54.23
CA LYS A 639 -33.11 -23.32 -54.31
C LYS A 639 -33.16 -22.64 -52.95
#